data_AF-A0A926HR01-F1
#
_entry.id   AF-A0A926HR01-F1
#
_cell.length_a   1.000
_cell.length_b   1.000
_cell.length_c   1.000
_cell.angle_alpha   90.00
_cell.angle_beta   90.00
_cell.angle_gamma   90.00
#
_symmetry.space_group_name_H-M   'P 1'
#
loop_
_entity.id
_entity.type
_entity.pdbx_description
1 polymer ?
#
loop_
_entity_poly.entity_id
_entity_poly.type
_entity_poly.pdbx_seq_one_letter_code
_entity_poly.pdbx_strand_id
1 'polypeptide(L)'
;MKIIQIEPNKSGSRPPMQDWALRNLPQGYSFVPNGLDTDIFYSYNGFVNLTIEGDIVTAMTPNIEAWQAWKASLPEPKIEIDPVDKLRADVDYMMMKMEGI
;
A
#
# COMPACT_ATOMS: atom_id res chain seq x y z
N MET A 1 -5.06 -3.09 22.43
CA MET A 1 -4.15 -4.02 21.72
C MET A 1 -4.73 -4.26 20.35
N LYS A 2 -3.90 -4.54 19.35
CA LYS A 2 -4.37 -4.84 18.00
C LYS A 2 -4.13 -6.31 17.68
N ILE A 3 -4.81 -6.81 16.67
CA ILE A 3 -4.55 -8.12 16.08
C ILE A 3 -4.30 -7.99 14.58
N ILE A 4 -3.53 -8.92 14.05
CA ILE A 4 -3.21 -9.02 12.62
C ILE A 4 -3.36 -10.46 12.17
N GLN A 5 -3.81 -10.66 10.93
CA GLN A 5 -3.87 -11.97 10.31
C GLN A 5 -2.44 -12.51 10.12
N ILE A 6 -2.19 -13.78 10.46
CA ILE A 6 -0.86 -14.44 10.40
C ILE A 6 -0.47 -14.77 8.96
N GLU A 7 -1.42 -15.22 8.15
CA GLU A 7 -1.18 -15.53 6.73
C GLU A 7 -1.63 -14.36 5.85
N PRO A 8 -0.81 -13.93 4.87
CA PRO A 8 -1.21 -12.89 3.94
C PRO A 8 -2.33 -13.38 3.01
N ASN A 9 -3.05 -12.44 2.41
CA ASN A 9 -4.04 -12.76 1.39
C ASN A 9 -3.35 -13.27 0.11
N LYS A 10 -4.12 -13.80 -0.85
CA LYS A 10 -3.58 -14.24 -2.15
C LYS A 10 -2.80 -13.16 -2.90
N SER A 11 -3.10 -11.89 -2.66
CA SER A 11 -2.36 -10.74 -3.20
C SER A 11 -0.99 -10.52 -2.56
N GLY A 12 -0.70 -11.15 -1.41
CA GLY A 12 0.49 -10.90 -0.58
C GLY A 12 0.29 -9.82 0.49
N SER A 13 -0.80 -9.07 0.46
CA SER A 13 -1.14 -8.06 1.48
C SER A 13 -1.95 -8.64 2.63
N ARG A 14 -1.90 -7.98 3.79
CA ARG A 14 -2.72 -8.30 4.96
C ARG A 14 -3.87 -7.29 5.10
N PRO A 15 -5.04 -7.70 5.61
CA PRO A 15 -6.09 -6.74 5.96
C PRO A 15 -5.62 -5.79 7.06
N PRO A 16 -6.24 -4.61 7.20
CA PRO A 16 -5.92 -3.66 8.26
C PRO A 16 -5.94 -4.30 9.65
N MET A 17 -4.99 -3.91 10.49
CA MET A 17 -4.96 -4.33 11.89
C MET A 17 -6.25 -3.90 12.61
N GLN A 18 -6.81 -4.81 13.40
CA GLN A 18 -8.08 -4.59 14.07
C GLN A 18 -7.85 -4.33 15.56
N ASP A 19 -8.60 -3.41 16.14
CA ASP A 19 -8.63 -3.27 17.60
C ASP A 19 -9.26 -4.51 18.22
N TRP A 20 -8.60 -5.02 19.26
CA TRP A 20 -9.03 -6.24 19.94
C TRP A 20 -8.96 -6.07 21.46
N ALA A 21 -10.09 -6.35 22.10
CA ALA A 21 -10.27 -6.19 23.55
C ALA A 21 -10.30 -7.53 24.31
N LEU A 22 -10.44 -8.66 23.61
CA LEU A 22 -10.54 -9.97 24.22
C LEU A 22 -9.16 -10.61 24.39
N ARG A 23 -9.04 -11.48 25.40
CA ARG A 23 -7.80 -12.23 25.66
C ARG A 23 -7.60 -13.40 24.70
N ASN A 24 -8.68 -13.92 24.13
CA ASN A 24 -8.61 -15.04 23.19
C ASN A 24 -8.41 -14.50 21.77
N LEU A 25 -7.44 -15.07 21.06
CA LEU A 25 -7.22 -14.78 19.64
C LEU A 25 -8.19 -15.60 18.78
N PRO A 26 -8.79 -14.98 17.74
CA PRO A 26 -9.37 -15.74 16.65
C PRO A 26 -8.31 -16.61 15.96
N GLN A 27 -8.72 -17.75 15.43
CA GLN A 27 -7.82 -18.63 14.68
C GLN A 27 -7.22 -17.89 13.48
N GLY A 28 -5.90 -18.00 13.30
CA GLY A 28 -5.18 -17.36 12.19
C GLY A 28 -4.78 -15.90 12.45
N TYR A 29 -4.88 -15.41 13.69
CA TYR A 29 -4.48 -14.07 14.09
C TYR A 29 -3.40 -14.10 15.19
N SER A 30 -2.59 -13.05 15.25
CA SER A 30 -1.58 -12.82 16.28
C SER A 30 -1.76 -11.42 16.90
N PHE A 31 -1.37 -11.27 18.16
CA PHE A 31 -1.38 -9.99 18.86
C PHE A 31 -0.28 -9.07 18.34
N VAL A 32 -0.65 -7.81 18.13
CA VAL A 32 0.28 -6.72 17.86
C VAL A 32 0.40 -5.88 19.14
N PRO A 33 1.57 -5.87 19.80
CA PRO A 33 1.77 -5.07 20.99
C PRO A 33 1.82 -3.58 20.63
N ASN A 34 1.30 -2.72 21.50
CA ASN A 34 1.20 -1.28 21.22
C ASN A 34 2.56 -0.58 21.04
N GLY A 35 3.67 -1.20 21.47
CA GLY A 35 5.02 -0.66 21.34
C GLY A 35 5.78 -1.13 20.09
N LEU A 36 5.18 -2.00 19.27
CA LEU A 36 5.78 -2.39 17.99
C LEU A 36 5.62 -1.25 16.99
N ASP A 37 6.67 -0.94 16.23
CA ASP A 37 6.58 -0.03 15.09
C ASP A 37 5.70 -0.67 14.01
N THR A 38 4.55 -0.04 13.77
CA THR A 38 3.58 -0.47 12.75
C THR A 38 3.55 0.45 11.53
N ASP A 39 4.40 1.47 11.46
CA ASP A 39 4.39 2.45 10.36
C ASP A 39 4.74 1.78 9.02
N ILE A 40 5.55 0.73 9.07
CA ILE A 40 5.89 -0.12 7.92
C ILE A 40 4.63 -0.76 7.33
N PHE A 41 3.68 -1.20 8.15
CA PHE A 41 2.42 -1.77 7.68
C PHE A 41 1.68 -0.80 6.76
N TYR A 42 1.53 0.44 7.19
CA TYR A 42 0.78 1.46 6.46
C TYR A 42 1.56 1.96 5.24
N SER A 43 2.87 2.17 5.40
CA SER A 43 3.76 2.62 4.33
C SER A 43 3.81 1.65 3.14
N TYR A 44 3.68 0.34 3.42
CA TYR A 44 3.70 -0.71 2.41
C TYR A 44 2.32 -1.33 2.18
N ASN A 45 1.22 -0.62 2.44
CA ASN A 45 -0.16 -1.07 2.13
C ASN A 45 -0.49 -2.49 2.65
N GLY A 46 0.03 -2.86 3.81
CA GLY A 46 -0.17 -4.17 4.44
C GLY A 46 0.69 -5.30 3.85
N PHE A 47 1.62 -5.02 2.94
CA PHE A 47 2.60 -5.98 2.43
C PHE A 47 3.79 -6.08 3.39
N VAL A 48 3.63 -6.91 4.42
CA VAL A 48 4.65 -7.10 5.46
C VAL A 48 4.86 -8.58 5.81
N ASN A 49 6.11 -8.89 6.14
CA ASN A 49 6.50 -10.15 6.77
C ASN A 49 6.47 -9.97 8.29
N LEU A 50 5.97 -10.97 9.00
CA LEU A 50 5.83 -10.96 10.45
C LEU A 50 6.81 -11.96 11.05
N THR A 51 7.51 -11.55 12.10
CA THR A 51 8.17 -12.47 13.02
C THR A 51 7.25 -12.65 14.22
N ILE A 52 6.91 -13.90 14.53
CA ILE A 52 5.94 -14.25 15.57
C ILE A 52 6.62 -15.18 16.56
N GLU A 53 6.52 -14.85 17.84
CA GLU A 53 6.94 -15.72 18.95
C GLU A 53 5.71 -16.07 19.80
N GLY A 54 5.33 -17.34 19.76
CA GLY A 54 4.06 -17.79 20.31
C GLY A 54 2.89 -17.12 19.59
N ASP A 55 2.14 -16.29 20.32
CA ASP A 55 0.95 -15.60 19.81
C ASP A 55 1.19 -14.10 19.54
N ILE A 56 2.42 -13.61 19.67
CA ILE A 56 2.75 -12.17 19.63
C ILE A 56 3.68 -11.88 18.45
N VAL A 57 3.37 -10.82 17.70
CA VAL A 57 4.27 -10.26 16.68
C VAL A 57 5.42 -9.52 17.37
N THR A 58 6.64 -9.98 17.13
CA THR A 58 7.87 -9.40 17.69
C THR A 58 8.60 -8.48 16.71
N ALA A 59 8.42 -8.70 15.40
CA ALA A 59 8.95 -7.83 14.38
C ALA A 59 8.04 -7.76 13.15
N MET A 60 8.10 -6.62 12.46
CA MET A 60 7.40 -6.37 11.20
C MET A 60 8.39 -5.79 10.20
N THR A 61 8.51 -6.41 9.03
CA THR A 61 9.41 -5.97 7.96
C THR A 61 8.65 -5.87 6.64
N PRO A 62 9.03 -4.95 5.75
CA PRO A 62 8.32 -4.79 4.48
C PRO A 62 8.55 -5.99 3.56
N ASN A 63 7.49 -6.45 2.91
CA ASN A 63 7.60 -7.39 1.78
C ASN A 63 7.66 -6.59 0.47
N ILE A 64 8.88 -6.13 0.15
CA ILE A 64 9.14 -5.24 -0.99
C ILE A 64 8.78 -5.92 -2.31
N GLU A 65 9.08 -7.20 -2.46
CA GLU A 65 8.82 -7.96 -3.70
C GLU A 65 7.32 -8.03 -3.99
N ALA A 66 6.50 -8.47 -3.03
CA ALA A 66 5.06 -8.54 -3.21
C ALA A 66 4.44 -7.15 -3.41
N TRP A 67 4.92 -6.13 -2.69
CA TRP A 67 4.46 -4.76 -2.86
C TRP A 67 4.80 -4.20 -4.25
N GLN A 68 6.00 -4.46 -4.77
CA GLN A 68 6.40 -4.03 -6.12
C GLN A 68 5.63 -4.78 -7.20
N ALA A 69 5.42 -6.10 -7.05
CA ALA A 69 4.61 -6.89 -7.97
C ALA A 69 3.16 -6.37 -8.02
N TRP A 70 2.57 -6.04 -6.87
CA TRP A 70 1.26 -5.40 -6.81
C TRP A 70 1.25 -4.05 -7.53
N LYS A 71 2.22 -3.16 -7.27
CA LYS A 71 2.31 -1.87 -7.97
C LYS A 71 2.44 -2.02 -9.48
N ALA A 72 3.22 -2.98 -9.95
CA ALA A 72 3.38 -3.27 -11.38
C ALA A 72 2.11 -3.85 -12.01
N SER A 73 1.25 -4.48 -11.22
CA SER A 73 -0.06 -4.99 -11.67
C SER A 73 -1.14 -3.92 -11.75
N LEU A 74 -0.93 -2.76 -11.11
CA LEU A 74 -1.88 -1.66 -11.20
C LEU A 74 -1.86 -1.10 -12.64
N PRO A 75 -3.02 -0.75 -13.20
CA PRO A 75 -3.04 -0.05 -14.48
C PRO A 75 -2.22 1.24 -14.36
N GLU A 76 -1.54 1.62 -15.44
CA GLU A 76 -0.86 2.92 -15.49
C GLU A 76 -1.86 3.99 -15.06
N PRO A 77 -1.46 4.90 -14.14
CA PRO A 77 -2.34 5.99 -13.75
C PRO A 77 -2.71 6.74 -15.03
N LYS A 78 -4.00 6.74 -15.38
CA LYS A 78 -4.51 7.64 -16.41
C LYS A 78 -4.21 9.03 -15.90
N ILE A 79 -3.21 9.68 -16.50
CA ILE A 79 -3.01 11.11 -16.36
C ILE A 79 -4.28 11.72 -16.96
N GLU A 80 -5.23 12.11 -16.11
CA GLU A 80 -6.25 13.06 -16.52
C GLU A 80 -5.50 14.36 -16.80
N ILE A 81 -5.16 14.56 -18.08
CA ILE A 81 -4.62 15.83 -18.54
C ILE A 81 -5.74 16.83 -18.29
N ASP A 82 -5.49 17.79 -17.41
CA ASP A 82 -6.43 18.87 -17.14
C ASP A 82 -6.80 19.53 -18.49
N PRO A 83 -8.08 19.75 -18.80
CA PRO A 83 -8.49 20.35 -20.08
C PRO A 83 -7.75 21.67 -20.38
N VAL A 84 -7.31 22.39 -19.35
CA VAL A 84 -6.52 23.62 -19.46
C VAL A 84 -5.11 23.34 -20.00
N ASP A 85 -4.45 22.29 -19.54
CA ASP A 85 -3.10 21.92 -20.01
C ASP A 85 -3.15 21.40 -21.45
N LYS A 86 -4.22 20.69 -21.81
CA LYS A 86 -4.46 20.30 -23.21
C LYS A 86 -4.69 21.50 -24.11
N LEU A 87 -5.53 22.45 -23.70
CA LEU A 87 -5.79 23.67 -24.46
C LEU A 87 -4.51 24.51 -24.62
N ARG A 88 -3.67 24.58 -23.59
CA ARG A 88 -2.39 25.30 -23.63
C ARG A 88 -1.43 24.66 -24.63
N ALA A 89 -1.31 23.33 -24.62
CA ALA A 89 -0.51 22.60 -25.60
C ALA A 89 -1.01 22.78 -27.04
N ASP A 90 -2.33 22.77 -27.24
CA ASP A 90 -2.95 22.99 -28.56
C ASP A 90 -2.72 24.44 -29.07
N VAL A 91 -2.79 25.44 -28.18
CA VAL A 91 -2.51 26.85 -28.52
C VAL A 91 -1.03 27.06 -28.83
N ASP A 92 -0.12 26.48 -28.05
CA ASP A 92 1.33 26.58 -28.28
C ASP A 92 1.72 25.93 -29.62
N TYR A 93 1.08 24.81 -29.98
CA TYR A 93 1.25 24.17 -31.28
C TYR A 93 0.77 25.05 -32.45
N MET A 94 -0.36 25.75 -32.28
CA MET A 94 -0.87 26.67 -33.30
C MET A 94 0.02 27.91 -33.47
N MET A 95 0.55 28.46 -32.38
CA MET A 95 1.49 29.59 -32.42
C MET A 95 2.78 29.22 -33.17
N MET A 96 3.38 28.06 -32.88
CA MET A 96 4.59 27.60 -33.60
C MET A 96 4.35 27.40 -35.10
N LYS A 97 3.13 27.02 -35.50
CA LYS A 97 2.77 26.88 -36.92
C LYS A 97 2.52 28.22 -37.63
N MET A 98 2.17 29.27 -36.90
CA MET A 98 1.95 30.61 -37.45
C MET A 98 3.24 31.44 -37.55
N GLU A 99 4.22 31.21 -36.68
CA GLU A 99 5.52 31.92 -36.70
C GLU A 99 6.53 31.33 -37.70
N GLY A 100 6.16 30.27 -38.43
CA GLY A 100 7.00 29.58 -39.42
C GLY A 100 6.70 29.92 -40.89
N ILE A 101 6.17 31.12 -41.19
CA ILE A 101 5.94 31.64 -42.56
C ILE A 101 6.71 32.94 -42.76
#